data_AF-A0A957ZX37-F1
#
_entry.id   AF-A0A957ZX37-F1
#
_cell.length_a   1.000
_cell.length_b   1.000
_cell.length_c   1.000
_cell.angle_alpha   90.00
_cell.angle_beta   90.00
_cell.angle_gamma   90.00
#
_symmetry.space_group_name_H-M   'P 1'
#
loop_
_entity.id
_entity.type
_entity.pdbx_description
1 polymer ?
#
loop_
_entity_poly.entity_id
_entity_poly.type
_entity_poly.pdbx_seq_one_letter_code
_entity_poly.pdbx_strand_id
1 'polypeptide(L)'
;MEPTESPKHAALIDAMQANYIAYFRQFLSLPGMVMQDDPALTWFVAPTAPGQHVLRTRLAGGGARTRIAATIRRLEQLTDHFRWLVFATSTPPDLDRLLIEAGLVEASGDPWMAASLLQLPPAPVTPEGFHVKRV
;
A
#
# COMPACT_ATOMS: atom_id res chain seq x y z
N MET A 1 -26.26 4.56 -0.72
CA MET A 1 -25.94 3.74 -1.89
C MET A 1 -24.58 4.24 -2.36
N GLU A 2 -23.51 3.57 -1.91
CA GLU A 2 -22.15 3.98 -2.27
C GLU A 2 -21.92 3.78 -3.78
N PRO A 3 -21.18 4.68 -4.44
CA PRO A 3 -20.89 4.52 -5.85
C PRO A 3 -19.94 3.33 -6.01
N THR A 4 -20.44 2.25 -6.62
CA THR A 4 -19.60 1.15 -7.09
C THR A 4 -18.49 1.73 -7.96
N GLU A 5 -17.23 1.63 -7.52
CA GLU A 5 -16.10 2.20 -8.25
C GLU A 5 -16.04 1.63 -9.68
N SER A 6 -15.82 2.51 -10.66
CA SER A 6 -15.66 2.11 -12.05
C SER A 6 -14.50 1.12 -12.21
N PRO A 7 -14.60 0.09 -13.08
CA PRO A 7 -13.52 -0.87 -13.33
C PRO A 7 -12.17 -0.21 -13.69
N LYS A 8 -12.20 0.99 -14.28
CA LYS A 8 -10.99 1.78 -14.58
C LYS A 8 -10.30 2.29 -13.32
N HIS A 9 -11.05 2.64 -12.27
CA HIS A 9 -10.48 3.09 -10.99
C HIS A 9 -9.85 1.93 -10.23
N ALA A 10 -10.50 0.76 -10.19
CA ALA A 10 -9.92 -0.43 -9.57
C ALA A 10 -8.59 -0.83 -10.23
N ALA A 11 -8.51 -0.82 -11.56
CA ALA A 11 -7.27 -1.10 -12.28
C ALA A 11 -6.17 -0.06 -11.99
N LEU A 12 -6.54 1.22 -11.85
CA LEU A 12 -5.62 2.29 -11.51
C LEU A 12 -5.07 2.15 -10.08
N ILE A 13 -5.93 1.82 -9.11
CA ILE A 13 -5.54 1.56 -7.71
C ILE A 13 -4.61 0.36 -7.63
N ASP A 14 -4.91 -0.71 -8.36
CA ASP A 14 -4.07 -1.90 -8.42
C ASP A 14 -2.69 -1.61 -9.02
N ALA A 15 -2.63 -0.81 -10.09
CA ALA A 15 -1.37 -0.36 -10.67
C ALA A 15 -0.58 0.54 -9.71
N MET A 16 -1.24 1.46 -9.02
CA MET A 16 -0.64 2.31 -7.99
C MET A 16 -0.04 1.46 -6.85
N GLN A 17 -0.80 0.50 -6.32
CA GLN A 17 -0.33 -0.40 -5.26
C GLN A 17 0.85 -1.25 -5.75
N ALA A 18 0.81 -1.76 -6.98
CA ALA A 18 1.92 -2.51 -7.57
C ALA A 18 3.20 -1.66 -7.71
N ASN A 19 3.07 -0.40 -8.14
CA ASN A 19 4.19 0.54 -8.21
C ASN A 19 4.76 0.81 -6.81
N TYR A 20 3.90 0.96 -5.81
CA TYR A 20 4.33 1.20 -4.44
C TYR A 20 5.09 -0.01 -3.86
N ILE A 21 4.60 -1.24 -4.07
CA ILE A 21 5.34 -2.46 -3.70
C ILE A 21 6.67 -2.54 -4.44
N ALA A 22 6.70 -2.21 -5.73
CA ALA A 22 7.94 -2.20 -6.51
C ALA A 22 8.98 -1.21 -5.96
N TYR A 23 8.54 -0.04 -5.44
CA TYR A 23 9.41 0.89 -4.73
C TYR A 23 10.04 0.25 -3.48
N PHE A 24 9.27 -0.43 -2.62
CA PHE A 24 9.83 -1.11 -1.44
C PHE A 24 10.81 -2.22 -1.79
N ARG A 25 10.57 -2.96 -2.88
CA ARG A 25 11.50 -4.01 -3.34
C ARG A 25 12.89 -3.47 -3.66
N GLN A 26 13.02 -2.20 -4.06
CA GLN A 26 14.32 -1.59 -4.36
C GLN A 26 15.25 -1.54 -3.13
N PHE A 27 14.69 -1.58 -1.92
CA PHE A 27 15.48 -1.53 -0.69
C PHE A 27 15.96 -2.90 -0.20
N LEU A 28 15.50 -4.02 -0.77
CA LEU A 28 15.79 -5.37 -0.25
C LEU A 28 17.27 -5.76 -0.27
N SER A 29 18.11 -5.06 -1.04
CA SER A 29 19.56 -5.25 -1.02
C SER A 29 20.26 -4.58 0.17
N LEU A 30 19.55 -3.76 0.95
CA LEU A 30 20.10 -3.06 2.11
C LEU A 30 20.04 -3.94 3.37
N PRO A 31 21.02 -3.81 4.28
CA PRO A 31 21.03 -4.57 5.53
C PRO A 31 19.78 -4.32 6.40
N GLY A 32 19.24 -5.38 6.98
CA GLY A 32 18.12 -5.32 7.93
C GLY A 32 16.73 -5.20 7.29
N MET A 33 16.63 -5.19 5.95
CA MET A 33 15.35 -5.14 5.26
C MET A 33 14.69 -6.53 5.22
N VAL A 34 13.41 -6.60 5.58
CA VAL A 34 12.64 -7.85 5.58
C VAL A 34 11.33 -7.62 4.83
N MET A 35 10.99 -8.54 3.93
CA MET A 35 9.74 -8.47 3.18
C MET A 35 9.13 -9.84 3.01
N GLN A 36 7.80 -9.90 3.13
CA GLN A 36 7.00 -10.98 2.61
C GLN A 36 6.34 -10.51 1.33
N ASP A 37 6.62 -11.21 0.23
CA ASP A 37 6.10 -10.91 -1.10
C ASP A 37 5.14 -12.01 -1.57
N ASP A 38 3.99 -12.08 -0.92
CA ASP A 38 2.90 -13.00 -1.27
C ASP A 38 1.77 -12.19 -1.98
N PRO A 39 1.23 -12.66 -3.12
CA PRO A 39 0.15 -11.98 -3.84
C PRO A 39 -1.13 -11.73 -3.01
N ALA A 40 -1.40 -12.55 -1.99
CA ALA A 40 -2.51 -12.40 -1.07
C ALA A 40 -2.18 -11.47 0.11
N LEU A 41 -0.92 -11.34 0.50
CA LEU A 41 -0.52 -10.49 1.63
C LEU A 41 0.95 -10.08 1.54
N THR A 42 1.19 -8.82 1.22
CA THR A 42 2.54 -8.25 1.08
C THR A 42 2.82 -7.28 2.22
N TRP A 43 3.95 -7.45 2.92
CA TRP A 43 4.41 -6.53 3.95
C TRP A 43 5.92 -6.36 3.92
N PHE A 44 6.39 -5.22 4.42
CA PHE A 44 7.79 -4.82 4.43
C PHE A 44 8.15 -4.18 5.77
N VAL A 45 9.34 -4.48 6.30
CA VAL A 45 9.90 -3.90 7.52
C VAL A 45 11.31 -3.40 7.21
N ALA A 46 11.56 -2.13 7.54
CA ALA A 46 12.87 -1.50 7.51
C ALA A 46 13.27 -0.97 8.89
N PRO A 47 14.58 -0.93 9.22
CA PRO A 47 15.08 -0.26 10.42
C PRO A 47 14.91 1.26 10.38
N THR A 48 14.89 1.85 9.17
CA THR A 48 14.74 3.29 8.93
C THR A 48 13.77 3.53 7.77
N ALA A 49 13.78 4.72 7.16
CA ALA A 49 13.01 4.98 5.96
C ALA A 49 13.22 3.86 4.90
N PRO A 50 12.16 3.40 4.21
CA PRO A 50 10.80 3.95 4.15
C PRO A 50 9.84 3.52 5.28
N GLY A 51 10.29 2.79 6.30
CA GLY A 51 9.47 2.33 7.44
C GLY A 51 8.79 0.98 7.21
N GLN A 52 7.81 0.67 8.06
CA GLN A 52 7.18 -0.66 8.15
C GLN A 52 5.70 -0.61 7.74
N HIS A 53 5.34 -1.39 6.72
CA HIS A 53 4.01 -1.31 6.10
C HIS A 53 3.50 -2.68 5.67
N VAL A 54 2.20 -2.91 5.85
CA VAL A 54 1.45 -3.91 5.10
C VAL A 54 0.89 -3.21 3.85
N LEU A 55 1.37 -3.65 2.68
CA LEU A 55 1.24 -2.96 1.40
C LEU A 55 0.10 -3.50 0.54
N ARG A 56 -0.30 -4.76 0.75
CA ARG A 56 -1.39 -5.42 0.02
C ARG A 56 -2.08 -6.43 0.92
N THR A 57 -3.41 -6.45 0.88
CA THR A 57 -4.23 -7.48 1.53
C THR A 57 -5.31 -7.95 0.56
N ARG A 58 -5.20 -9.20 0.12
CA ARG A 58 -6.12 -9.89 -0.78
C ARG A 58 -6.43 -11.28 -0.23
N LEU A 59 -7.02 -11.32 0.96
CA LEU A 59 -7.34 -12.56 1.65
C LEU A 59 -8.70 -13.08 1.19
N ALA A 60 -8.77 -14.36 0.81
CA ALA A 60 -10.01 -15.04 0.46
C ALA A 60 -10.81 -15.46 1.71
N GLY A 61 -12.13 -15.55 1.58
CA GLY A 61 -13.06 -15.81 2.69
C GLY A 61 -12.82 -17.12 3.45
N GLY A 62 -13.04 -17.08 4.77
CA GLY A 62 -12.89 -18.20 5.72
C GLY A 62 -11.63 -18.13 6.60
N GLY A 63 -10.49 -17.66 6.06
CA GLY A 63 -9.21 -17.61 6.77
C GLY A 63 -8.66 -16.22 7.11
N ALA A 64 -9.35 -15.16 6.71
CA ALA A 64 -8.83 -13.79 6.77
C ALA A 64 -8.44 -13.36 8.19
N ARG A 65 -9.32 -13.55 9.18
CA ARG A 65 -9.04 -13.17 10.58
C ARG A 65 -7.80 -13.86 11.14
N THR A 66 -7.68 -15.18 10.92
CA THR A 66 -6.52 -15.95 11.39
C THR A 66 -5.23 -15.46 10.75
N ARG A 67 -5.27 -15.14 9.45
CA ARG A 67 -4.10 -14.66 8.71
C ARG A 67 -3.70 -13.24 9.13
N ILE A 68 -4.65 -12.34 9.34
CA ILE A 68 -4.42 -11.01 9.92
C ILE A 68 -3.73 -11.14 11.28
N ALA A 69 -4.31 -11.91 12.20
CA ALA A 69 -3.74 -12.08 13.54
C ALA A 69 -2.34 -12.71 13.52
N ALA A 70 -2.09 -13.66 12.63
CA ALA A 70 -0.76 -14.26 12.45
C ALA A 70 0.25 -13.24 11.91
N THR A 71 -0.17 -12.37 10.98
CA THR A 71 0.69 -11.33 10.42
C THR A 71 1.01 -10.24 11.44
N ILE A 72 0.04 -9.80 12.24
CA ILE A 72 0.28 -8.83 13.32
C ILE A 72 1.32 -9.39 14.30
N ARG A 73 1.12 -10.62 14.82
CA ARG A 73 2.09 -11.27 15.70
C ARG A 73 3.48 -11.39 15.07
N ARG A 74 3.55 -11.61 13.76
CA ARG A 74 4.83 -11.67 13.05
C ARG A 74 5.48 -10.29 12.98
N LEU A 75 4.73 -9.23 12.72
CA LEU A 75 5.25 -7.87 12.65
C LEU A 75 5.69 -7.36 14.02
N GLU A 76 4.97 -7.68 15.10
CA GLU A 76 5.34 -7.36 16.49
C GLU A 76 6.69 -7.97 16.91
N GLN A 77 7.12 -9.06 16.27
CA GLN A 77 8.46 -9.64 16.49
C GLN A 77 9.57 -8.88 15.76
N LEU A 78 9.23 -8.06 14.77
CA LEU A 78 10.16 -7.40 13.86
C LEU A 78 10.24 -5.89 14.11
N THR A 79 9.18 -5.29 14.64
CA THR A 79 9.06 -3.85 14.85
C THR A 79 8.04 -3.53 15.95
N ASP A 80 8.22 -2.37 16.58
CA ASP A 80 7.32 -1.79 17.58
C ASP A 80 6.14 -1.01 16.97
N HIS A 81 6.19 -0.70 15.67
CA HIS A 81 5.11 -0.02 14.95
C HIS A 81 5.06 -0.42 13.48
N PHE A 82 3.86 -0.39 12.89
CA PHE A 82 3.67 -0.57 11.46
C PHE A 82 2.37 0.10 11.01
N ARG A 83 2.27 0.39 9.71
CA ARG A 83 1.02 0.85 9.10
C ARG A 83 0.41 -0.25 8.24
N TRP A 84 -0.91 -0.44 8.35
CA TRP A 84 -1.63 -1.35 7.47
C TRP A 84 -2.41 -0.55 6.44
N LEU A 85 -1.98 -0.59 5.18
CA LEU A 85 -2.65 0.16 4.13
C LEU A 85 -3.89 -0.59 3.65
N VAL A 86 -5.02 0.11 3.71
CA VAL A 86 -6.32 -0.37 3.23
C VAL A 86 -6.69 0.45 2.00
N PHE A 87 -6.94 -0.24 0.88
CA PHE A 87 -7.37 0.37 -0.37
C PHE A 87 -8.76 -0.15 -0.73
N ALA A 88 -9.47 0.54 -1.61
CA ALA A 88 -10.79 0.10 -2.08
C ALA A 88 -10.76 -1.29 -2.77
N THR A 89 -9.60 -1.70 -3.31
CA THR A 89 -9.40 -3.04 -3.89
C THR A 89 -8.89 -4.10 -2.91
N SER A 90 -8.72 -3.76 -1.62
CA SER A 90 -8.35 -4.73 -0.59
C SER A 90 -9.47 -5.73 -0.34
N THR A 91 -9.10 -6.98 -0.03
CA THR A 91 -10.08 -8.01 0.37
C THR A 91 -9.69 -8.67 1.70
N PRO A 92 -10.66 -8.98 2.57
CA PRO A 92 -12.11 -8.88 2.35
C PRO A 92 -12.66 -7.44 2.40
N PRO A 93 -13.91 -7.20 1.93
CA PRO A 93 -14.51 -5.86 1.92
C PRO A 93 -14.65 -5.22 3.30
N ASP A 94 -14.72 -6.01 4.37
CA ASP A 94 -14.79 -5.58 5.77
C ASP A 94 -13.42 -5.61 6.47
N LEU A 95 -12.33 -5.46 5.71
CA LEU A 95 -10.97 -5.56 6.22
C LEU A 95 -10.69 -4.53 7.33
N ASP A 96 -11.17 -3.31 7.19
CA ASP A 96 -11.07 -2.25 8.18
C ASP A 96 -11.57 -2.71 9.56
N ARG A 97 -12.79 -3.26 9.62
CA ARG A 97 -13.40 -3.81 10.82
C ARG A 97 -12.56 -4.96 11.39
N LEU A 98 -12.09 -5.87 10.53
CA LEU A 98 -11.27 -7.00 10.96
C LEU A 98 -9.93 -6.56 11.55
N LEU A 99 -9.33 -5.49 11.03
CA LEU A 99 -8.08 -4.92 11.56
C LEU A 99 -8.31 -4.26 12.93
N ILE A 100 -9.39 -3.51 13.08
CA ILE A 100 -9.76 -2.90 14.36
C ILE A 100 -10.00 -3.96 15.44
N GLU A 101 -10.76 -5.01 15.10
CA GLU A 101 -10.98 -6.14 16.01
C GLU A 101 -9.70 -6.92 16.35
N ALA A 102 -8.67 -6.80 15.52
CA ALA A 102 -7.36 -7.39 15.77
C ALA A 102 -6.42 -6.47 16.57
N GLY A 103 -6.89 -5.29 17.00
CA GLY A 103 -6.17 -4.35 17.87
C GLY A 103 -5.47 -3.20 17.15
N LEU A 104 -5.66 -3.04 15.84
CA LEU A 104 -5.22 -1.83 15.14
C LEU A 104 -6.16 -0.67 15.45
N VAL A 105 -5.61 0.54 15.37
CA VAL A 105 -6.40 1.78 15.43
C VAL A 105 -6.44 2.40 14.04
N GLU A 106 -7.57 3.03 13.71
CA GLU A 106 -7.66 3.83 12.50
C GLU A 106 -6.77 5.07 12.64
N ALA A 107 -5.84 5.23 11.71
CA ALA A 107 -5.05 6.45 11.56
C ALA A 107 -5.72 7.31 10.48
N SER A 108 -5.57 8.65 10.57
CA SER A 108 -6.06 9.54 9.52
C SER A 108 -5.47 9.12 8.17
N GLY A 109 -6.33 8.75 7.22
CA GLY A 109 -5.92 8.46 5.86
C GLY A 109 -5.45 9.73 5.16
N ASP A 110 -4.25 9.69 4.58
CA ASP A 110 -3.81 10.73 3.65
C ASP A 110 -4.60 10.60 2.34
N PRO A 111 -4.88 11.70 1.61
CA PRO A 111 -5.44 11.62 0.27
C PRO A 111 -4.38 11.12 -0.72
N TRP A 112 -4.69 10.03 -1.43
CA TRP A 112 -3.82 9.46 -2.46
C TRP A 112 -4.31 9.88 -3.85
N MET A 113 -3.36 10.20 -4.73
CA MET A 113 -3.63 10.52 -6.13
C MET A 113 -2.91 9.52 -7.02
N ALA A 114 -3.61 9.07 -8.06
CA ALA A 114 -3.05 8.20 -9.09
C ALA A 114 -3.41 8.74 -10.47
N ALA A 115 -2.49 8.61 -11.42
CA ALA A 115 -2.70 8.97 -12.82
C ALA A 115 -2.06 7.92 -13.73
N SER A 116 -2.67 7.69 -14.89
CA SER A 116 -2.10 6.84 -15.93
C SER A 116 -1.01 7.60 -16.68
N LEU A 117 0.23 7.07 -16.67
CA LEU A 117 1.34 7.64 -17.45
C LEU A 117 1.09 7.57 -18.97
N LEU A 118 0.21 6.66 -19.42
CA LEU A 118 -0.19 6.53 -20.83
C LEU A 118 -1.21 7.60 -21.26
N GLN A 119 -1.75 8.36 -20.31
CA GLN A 119 -2.82 9.34 -20.53
C GLN A 119 -2.51 10.68 -19.85
N LEU A 120 -1.24 11.05 -19.75
CA LEU A 120 -0.86 12.33 -19.17
C LEU A 120 -1.37 13.49 -20.05
N PRO A 121 -1.85 14.58 -19.43
CA PRO A 121 -2.15 15.79 -20.18
C PRO A 121 -0.86 16.35 -20.82
N PRO A 122 -0.99 17.19 -21.86
CA PRO A 122 0.13 17.95 -22.39
C PRO A 122 0.86 18.73 -21.28
N ALA A 123 2.15 18.97 -21.48
CA ALA A 123 2.93 19.78 -20.56
C ALA A 123 2.26 21.16 -20.35
N PRO A 124 2.19 21.65 -19.11
CA PRO A 124 1.62 22.97 -18.84
C PRO A 124 2.48 24.07 -19.49
N VAL A 125 1.86 25.20 -19.82
CA VAL A 125 2.59 26.40 -20.26
C VAL A 125 3.48 26.89 -19.12
N THR A 126 4.76 27.09 -19.39
CA THR A 126 5.75 27.53 -18.41
C THR A 126 6.19 28.97 -18.67
N PRO A 127 6.51 29.76 -17.62
CA PRO A 127 7.06 31.11 -17.79
C PRO A 127 8.42 31.12 -18.53
N GLU A 128 8.79 32.27 -19.10
CA GLU A 128 10.11 32.48 -19.68
C GLU A 128 11.22 32.23 -18.64
N GLY A 129 12.30 31.55 -19.05
CA GLY A 129 13.41 31.18 -18.17
C GLY A 129 13.19 29.94 -17.30
N PHE A 130 11.97 29.39 -17.25
CA PHE A 130 11.71 28.12 -16.57
C PHE A 130 12.39 26.96 -17.29
N HIS A 131 13.13 26.13 -16.56
CA HIS A 131 13.77 24.93 -17.09
C HIS A 131 13.83 23.83 -16.03
N VAL A 132 13.55 22.59 -16.43
CA VAL A 132 13.67 21.41 -15.58
C VAL A 132 15.08 20.84 -15.74
N LYS A 133 15.78 20.61 -14.62
CA LYS A 133 17.08 19.91 -14.59
C LYS A 133 16.92 18.61 -13.81
N ARG A 134 17.59 17.58 -14.30
CA ARG A 134 17.78 16.35 -13.53
C ARG A 134 18.77 16.64 -12.41
N VAL A 135 18.38 16.33 -11.17
CA VAL A 135 19.23 16.34 -9.99
C VAL A 135 19.80 14.95 -9.73
#